data_AF-A0A7U7J3T5-F1
#
_entry.id   AF-A0A7U7J3T5-F1
#
_cell.length_a   1.000
_cell.length_b   1.000
_cell.length_c   1.000
_cell.angle_alpha   90.00
_cell.angle_beta   90.00
_cell.angle_gamma   90.00
#
_symmetry.space_group_name_H-M   'P 1'
#
loop_
_entity.id
_entity.type
_entity.pdbx_description
1 polymer ?
#
loop_
_entity_poly.entity_id
_entity_poly.type
_entity_poly.pdbx_seq_one_letter_code
_entity_poly.pdbx_strand_id
1 'polypeptide(L)'
;MSTLSLRLGRDPSRRPTGPLPSLTRRALHQQNRRFRGTGGVSAENQAYGFAPAFLDTQTEVIHRACFADGRPAPMHLLEGLPPALVVARDAAGRVIAIQATVLAGFVRGDRFYTREQAAAFVRH
;
A
#
# COMPACT_ATOMS: atom_id res chain seq x y z
N MET A 1 22.28 -41.62 -32.08
CA MET A 1 22.59 -41.09 -30.75
C MET A 1 21.92 -39.74 -30.59
N SER A 2 21.01 -39.64 -29.63
CA SER A 2 20.12 -38.51 -29.36
C SER A 2 20.82 -37.35 -28.66
N THR A 3 20.42 -36.12 -28.98
CA THR A 3 20.45 -35.01 -28.03
C THR A 3 19.28 -34.07 -28.33
N LEU A 4 18.16 -34.29 -27.62
CA LEU A 4 17.03 -33.37 -27.58
C LEU A 4 17.37 -32.28 -26.54
N SER A 5 17.60 -31.05 -26.99
CA SER A 5 17.76 -29.90 -26.12
C SER A 5 16.39 -29.38 -25.69
N LEU A 6 15.89 -29.84 -24.54
CA LEU A 6 14.67 -29.32 -23.92
C LEU A 6 14.93 -27.91 -23.37
N ARG A 7 14.53 -26.89 -24.13
CA ARG A 7 14.32 -25.54 -23.59
C ARG A 7 13.04 -25.58 -22.73
N LEU A 8 13.20 -25.52 -21.41
CA LEU A 8 12.08 -25.26 -20.50
C LEU A 8 11.49 -23.87 -20.82
N GLY A 9 10.39 -23.87 -21.56
CA GLY A 9 9.54 -22.70 -21.72
C GLY A 9 8.95 -22.32 -20.37
N ARG A 10 9.20 -21.09 -19.92
CA ARG A 10 8.43 -20.48 -18.83
C ARG A 10 7.03 -20.21 -19.37
N ASP A 11 6.03 -20.88 -18.80
CA ASP A 11 4.62 -20.63 -19.05
C ASP A 11 4.22 -19.24 -18.48
N PRO A 12 3.83 -18.27 -19.32
CA PRO A 12 3.39 -16.94 -18.87
C PRO A 12 2.01 -16.94 -18.19
N SER A 13 1.32 -18.07 -18.15
CA SER A 13 -0.04 -18.20 -17.60
C SER A 13 -0.07 -18.50 -16.10
N ARG A 14 1.08 -18.81 -15.50
CA ARG A 14 1.18 -19.15 -14.09
C ARG A 14 1.17 -17.88 -13.24
N ARG A 15 -0.01 -17.48 -12.76
CA ARG A 15 -0.13 -16.50 -11.67
C ARG A 15 0.73 -17.00 -10.50
N PRO A 16 1.56 -16.15 -9.86
CA PRO A 16 2.38 -16.58 -8.75
C PRO A 16 1.48 -17.12 -7.64
N THR A 17 1.60 -18.42 -7.34
CA THR A 17 0.86 -19.13 -6.28
C THR A 17 1.49 -18.95 -4.89
N GLY A 18 2.34 -17.92 -4.72
CA GLY A 18 2.78 -17.46 -3.41
C GLY A 18 1.80 -16.43 -2.86
N PRO A 19 1.71 -16.24 -1.52
CA PRO A 19 0.97 -15.12 -0.97
C PRO A 19 1.47 -13.85 -1.65
N LEU A 20 0.55 -13.02 -2.17
CA LEU A 20 0.92 -11.67 -2.61
C LEU A 20 1.65 -10.99 -1.43
N PRO A 21 2.76 -10.28 -1.67
CA PRO A 21 3.54 -9.70 -0.60
C PRO A 21 2.67 -8.72 0.18
N SER A 22 2.42 -9.01 1.46
CA SER A 22 1.70 -8.15 2.39
C SER A 22 2.25 -6.73 2.36
N LEU A 23 1.38 -5.73 2.51
CA LEU A 23 1.85 -4.36 2.71
C LEU A 23 2.43 -4.24 4.12
N THR A 24 3.73 -3.99 4.20
CA THR A 24 4.46 -3.87 5.48
C THR A 24 4.89 -2.44 5.76
N ARG A 25 5.29 -2.16 7.01
CA ARG A 25 5.95 -0.89 7.36
C ARG A 25 7.19 -0.62 6.50
N ARG A 26 7.97 -1.66 6.19
CA ARG A 26 9.13 -1.56 5.30
C ARG A 26 8.73 -1.17 3.88
N ALA A 27 7.66 -1.75 3.35
CA ALA A 27 7.13 -1.42 2.03
C ALA A 27 6.61 0.03 1.97
N LEU A 28 5.89 0.50 3.00
CA LEU A 28 5.50 1.91 3.12
C LEU A 28 6.69 2.86 3.12
N HIS A 29 7.74 2.52 3.88
CA HIS A 29 8.95 3.32 3.91
C HIS A 29 9.67 3.33 2.54
N GLN A 30 9.73 2.19 1.84
CA GLN A 30 10.23 2.11 0.46
C GLN A 30 9.41 2.97 -0.51
N GLN A 31 8.07 2.95 -0.40
CA GLN A 31 7.19 3.81 -1.20
C GLN A 31 7.46 5.30 -0.93
N ASN A 32 7.57 5.72 0.34
CA ASN A 32 7.92 7.10 0.67
C ASN A 32 9.25 7.53 0.03
N ARG A 33 10.27 6.66 0.01
CA ARG A 33 11.53 6.97 -0.68
C ARG A 33 11.35 7.11 -2.19
N ARG A 34 10.55 6.25 -2.81
CA ARG A 34 10.28 6.28 -4.26
C ARG A 34 9.54 7.57 -4.68
N PHE A 35 8.65 8.08 -3.84
CA PHE A 35 7.82 9.25 -4.14
C PHE A 35 8.33 10.56 -3.52
N ARG A 36 9.50 10.56 -2.88
CA ARG A 36 10.08 11.74 -2.24
C ARG A 36 10.22 12.89 -3.24
N GLY A 37 9.85 14.11 -2.85
CA GLY A 37 9.85 15.28 -3.73
C GLY A 37 8.60 15.37 -4.63
N THR A 38 7.54 14.63 -4.32
CA THR A 38 6.29 14.62 -5.09
C THR A 38 5.08 14.53 -4.17
N GLY A 39 3.90 14.85 -4.70
CA GLY A 39 2.62 14.65 -4.01
C GLY A 39 2.26 13.20 -3.66
N GLY A 40 3.12 12.21 -3.98
CA GLY A 40 2.96 10.82 -3.54
C GLY A 40 3.35 10.57 -2.08
N VAL A 41 3.75 11.61 -1.33
CA VAL A 41 4.13 11.57 0.09
C VAL A 41 3.22 12.51 0.89
N SER A 42 2.76 12.07 2.08
CA SER A 42 1.80 12.83 2.90
C SER A 42 2.25 14.25 3.23
N ALA A 43 3.52 14.42 3.62
CA ALA A 43 4.09 15.73 3.95
C ALA A 43 4.12 16.69 2.74
N GLU A 44 4.05 16.16 1.52
CA GLU A 44 4.18 16.95 0.29
C GLU A 44 2.83 17.16 -0.44
N ASN A 45 1.75 16.57 0.06
CA ASN A 45 0.42 16.73 -0.54
C ASN A 45 -0.67 17.20 0.43
N GLN A 46 -0.36 17.28 1.73
CA GLN A 46 -1.33 17.68 2.76
C GLN A 46 -1.95 19.06 2.46
N ALA A 47 -1.15 20.01 1.98
CA ALA A 47 -1.62 21.36 1.62
C ALA A 47 -2.67 21.37 0.49
N TYR A 48 -2.77 20.29 -0.29
CA TYR A 48 -3.72 20.14 -1.41
C TYR A 48 -5.00 19.39 -1.01
N GLY A 49 -5.20 19.16 0.30
CA GLY A 49 -6.40 18.53 0.85
C GLY A 49 -6.38 17.00 0.81
N PHE A 50 -5.22 16.38 0.58
CA PHE A 50 -5.07 14.93 0.68
C PHE A 50 -4.92 14.49 2.14
N ALA A 51 -5.69 13.47 2.53
CA ALA A 51 -5.49 12.75 3.77
C ALA A 51 -4.97 11.33 3.48
N PRO A 52 -3.98 10.81 4.22
CA PRO A 52 -3.46 9.46 3.99
C PRO A 52 -4.55 8.40 4.21
N ALA A 53 -4.62 7.43 3.31
CA ALA A 53 -5.63 6.38 3.33
C ALA A 53 -5.10 5.07 2.73
N PHE A 54 -5.90 4.02 2.90
CA PHE A 54 -5.70 2.70 2.35
C PHE A 54 -6.97 2.28 1.62
N LEU A 55 -6.83 1.65 0.46
CA LEU A 55 -7.94 1.03 -0.26
C LEU A 55 -7.77 -0.48 -0.20
N ASP A 56 -8.74 -1.20 0.35
CA ASP A 56 -8.83 -2.63 0.14
C ASP A 56 -9.42 -2.89 -1.25
N THR A 57 -8.61 -3.38 -2.19
CA THR A 57 -9.06 -3.57 -3.58
C THR A 57 -10.02 -4.74 -3.75
N GLN A 58 -10.17 -5.59 -2.73
CA GLN A 58 -11.12 -6.70 -2.79
C GLN A 58 -12.55 -6.24 -2.44
N THR A 59 -12.68 -5.33 -1.47
CA THR A 59 -13.97 -4.84 -0.97
C THR A 59 -14.30 -3.43 -1.45
N GLU A 60 -13.33 -2.75 -2.05
CA GLU A 60 -13.37 -1.34 -2.45
C GLU A 60 -13.58 -0.36 -1.29
N VAL A 61 -13.42 -0.83 -0.04
CA VAL A 61 -13.55 0.00 1.15
C VAL A 61 -12.29 0.84 1.35
N ILE A 62 -12.51 2.13 1.59
CA ILE A 62 -11.45 3.09 1.92
C ILE A 62 -11.33 3.20 3.44
N HIS A 63 -10.13 2.94 3.95
CA HIS A 63 -9.77 3.11 5.35
C HIS A 63 -8.84 4.31 5.49
N ARG A 64 -9.27 5.36 6.21
CA ARG A 64 -8.37 6.48 6.54
C ARG A 64 -7.24 5.99 7.42
N ALA A 65 -6.04 6.53 7.22
CA ALA A 65 -4.94 6.27 8.13
C ALA A 65 -5.24 6.95 9.46
N CYS A 66 -5.21 6.17 10.53
CA CYS A 66 -5.45 6.63 11.90
C CYS A 66 -4.38 6.11 12.84
N PHE A 67 -4.19 6.82 13.95
CA PHE A 67 -3.52 6.26 15.13
C PHE A 67 -4.33 5.08 15.68
N ALA A 68 -3.72 4.31 16.60
CA ALA A 68 -4.38 3.17 17.24
C ALA A 68 -5.68 3.56 17.99
N ASP A 69 -5.80 4.83 18.41
CA ASP A 69 -6.97 5.39 19.09
C ASP A 69 -8.06 5.89 18.13
N GLY A 70 -7.88 5.71 16.82
CA GLY A 70 -8.83 6.11 15.79
C GLY A 70 -8.71 7.56 15.32
N ARG A 71 -7.88 8.40 15.95
CA ARG A 71 -7.67 9.78 15.47
C ARG A 71 -6.97 9.77 14.10
N PRO A 72 -7.35 10.67 13.16
CA PRO A 72 -6.69 10.75 11.86
C PRO A 72 -5.18 10.97 11.98
N ALA A 73 -4.41 10.22 11.21
CA ALA A 73 -2.96 10.31 11.18
C ALA A 73 -2.49 11.23 10.04
N PRO A 74 -1.43 12.05 10.26
CA PRO A 74 -0.86 12.89 9.21
C PRO A 74 -0.02 12.10 8.20
N MET A 75 0.18 10.80 8.43
CA MET A 75 0.95 9.90 7.57
C MET A 75 0.36 8.49 7.58
N HIS A 76 0.79 7.63 6.64
CA HIS A 76 0.39 6.22 6.62
C HIS A 76 0.87 5.48 7.87
N LEU A 77 -0.09 5.16 8.74
CA LEU A 77 0.05 4.31 9.92
C LEU A 77 -0.80 3.06 9.74
N LEU A 78 -0.32 1.92 10.21
CA LEU A 78 -1.05 0.64 10.11
C LEU A 78 -1.94 0.38 11.33
N GLU A 79 -1.73 1.14 12.41
CA GLU A 79 -2.22 0.86 13.75
C GLU A 79 -3.74 1.01 13.87
N GLY A 80 -4.31 1.99 13.18
CA GLY A 80 -5.75 2.26 13.17
C GLY A 80 -6.55 1.42 12.16
N LEU A 81 -5.91 0.47 11.47
CA LEU A 81 -6.62 -0.38 10.52
C LEU A 81 -7.44 -1.47 11.21
N PRO A 82 -8.59 -1.87 10.64
CA PRO A 82 -9.40 -2.96 11.17
C PRO A 82 -8.58 -4.26 11.35
N PRO A 83 -8.81 -5.01 12.44
CA PRO A 83 -8.10 -6.28 12.68
C PRO A 83 -8.20 -7.28 11.53
N ALA A 84 -9.32 -7.28 10.79
CA ALA A 84 -9.54 -8.16 9.64
C ALA A 84 -8.48 -7.97 8.53
N LEU A 85 -7.90 -6.77 8.40
CA LEU A 85 -6.86 -6.49 7.41
C LEU A 85 -5.45 -6.85 7.92
N VAL A 86 -5.27 -7.12 9.21
CA VAL A 86 -3.95 -7.36 9.81
C VAL A 86 -3.53 -8.81 9.59
N VAL A 87 -2.34 -8.99 9.01
CA VAL A 87 -1.75 -10.32 8.76
C VAL A 87 -0.72 -10.69 9.82
N ALA A 88 0.04 -9.71 10.34
CA ALA A 88 1.04 -9.97 11.36
C ALA A 88 1.24 -8.80 12.33
N ARG A 89 1.57 -9.15 13.57
CA ARG A 89 2.00 -8.24 14.64
C ARG A 89 3.36 -8.66 15.17
N ASP A 90 4.13 -7.71 15.69
CA ASP A 90 5.36 -8.03 16.42
C ASP A 90 5.07 -8.46 17.86
N ALA A 91 6.12 -8.82 18.61
CA ALA A 91 6.01 -9.27 20.01
C ALA A 91 5.40 -8.21 20.96
N ALA A 92 5.43 -6.93 20.58
CA ALA A 92 4.80 -5.84 21.32
C ALA A 92 3.35 -5.56 20.86
N GLY A 93 2.80 -6.39 19.96
CA GLY A 93 1.46 -6.25 19.42
C GLY A 93 1.31 -5.21 18.31
N ARG A 94 2.40 -4.59 17.84
CA ARG A 94 2.34 -3.56 16.79
C ARG A 94 2.10 -4.21 15.43
N VAL A 95 1.24 -3.59 14.62
CA VAL A 95 0.97 -4.07 13.26
C VAL A 95 2.21 -3.88 12.39
N ILE A 96 2.70 -4.98 11.80
CA ILE A 96 3.88 -4.98 10.92
C ILE A 96 3.55 -5.34 9.48
N ALA A 97 2.43 -6.03 9.25
CA ALA A 97 1.97 -6.43 7.93
C ALA A 97 0.43 -6.46 7.85
N ILE A 98 -0.12 -6.00 6.73
CA ILE A 98 -1.54 -6.10 6.38
C ILE A 98 -1.74 -6.87 5.08
N GLN A 99 -2.99 -7.19 4.75
CA GLN A 99 -3.37 -7.91 3.54
C GLN A 99 -2.77 -7.25 2.28
N ALA A 100 -2.37 -8.07 1.32
CA ALA A 100 -1.72 -7.60 0.10
C ALA A 100 -2.70 -6.97 -0.91
N THR A 101 -4.01 -7.15 -0.70
CA THR A 101 -5.07 -6.45 -1.43
C THR A 101 -5.16 -4.97 -1.04
N VAL A 102 -4.48 -4.56 0.04
CA VAL A 102 -4.56 -3.19 0.53
C VAL A 102 -3.50 -2.32 -0.13
N LEU A 103 -3.94 -1.26 -0.81
CA LEU A 103 -3.10 -0.25 -1.44
C LEU A 103 -2.98 1.00 -0.57
N ALA A 104 -1.76 1.52 -0.41
CA ALA A 104 -1.53 2.82 0.22
C ALA A 104 -1.75 3.95 -0.79
N GLY A 105 -2.55 4.94 -0.38
CA GLY A 105 -2.84 6.13 -1.18
C GLY A 105 -3.41 7.24 -0.31
N PHE A 106 -4.32 8.02 -0.88
CA PHE A 106 -4.88 9.20 -0.23
C PHE A 106 -6.37 9.30 -0.52
N VAL A 107 -7.11 9.93 0.38
CA VAL A 107 -8.47 10.39 0.12
C VAL A 107 -8.46 11.91 -0.04
N ARG A 108 -9.21 12.41 -1.01
CA ARG A 108 -9.50 13.83 -1.19
C ARG A 108 -10.96 13.97 -1.56
N GLY A 109 -11.74 14.61 -0.70
CA GLY A 109 -13.20 14.50 -0.74
C GLY A 109 -13.67 13.09 -0.42
N ASP A 110 -14.41 12.48 -1.33
CA ASP A 110 -14.96 11.12 -1.28
C ASP A 110 -14.18 10.10 -2.13
N ARG A 111 -13.15 10.56 -2.84
CA ARG A 111 -12.41 9.73 -3.80
C ARG A 111 -11.04 9.29 -3.29
N PHE A 112 -10.70 8.04 -3.57
CA PHE A 112 -9.35 7.50 -3.38
C PHE A 112 -8.42 7.86 -4.55
N TYR A 113 -7.18 8.18 -4.22
CA TYR A 113 -6.09 8.48 -5.13
C TYR A 113 -4.88 7.62 -4.79
N THR A 114 -4.27 6.98 -5.79
CA THR A 114 -2.97 6.31 -5.60
C THR A 114 -1.87 7.33 -5.34
N ARG A 115 -0.70 6.87 -4.88
CA ARG A 115 0.48 7.73 -4.74
C ARG A 115 0.91 8.36 -6.07
N GLU A 116 0.82 7.62 -7.17
CA GLU A 116 1.07 8.13 -8.52
C GLU A 116 0.09 9.24 -8.92
N GLN A 117 -1.21 9.05 -8.64
CA GLN A 117 -2.22 10.06 -8.94
C GLN A 117 -2.05 11.33 -8.08
N ALA A 118 -1.75 11.17 -6.80
CA ALA A 118 -1.44 12.31 -5.93
C ALA A 118 -0.14 13.03 -6.35
N ALA A 119 0.89 12.27 -6.75
CA ALA A 119 2.13 12.83 -7.30
C ALA A 119 1.88 13.59 -8.60
N ALA A 120 1.03 13.11 -9.49
CA ALA A 120 0.64 13.81 -10.70
C ALA A 120 -0.16 15.10 -10.40
N PHE A 121 -1.03 15.07 -9.39
CA PHE A 121 -1.87 16.21 -9.01
C PHE A 121 -1.06 17.41 -8.51
N VAL A 122 -0.05 17.19 -7.68
CA VAL A 122 0.75 18.26 -7.05
C VAL A 122 1.73 18.91 -8.03
N ARG A 123 1.97 18.32 -9.21
CA ARG A 123 2.89 18.84 -10.22
C ARG A 123 2.25 19.96 -11.04
N HIS A 124 2.04 21.14 -10.46
CA HIS A 124 1.77 22.39 -11.18
C HIS A 124 2.31 23.60 -10.43
#